data_AF-A0A1F4CR30-F1
#
_entry.id   AF-A0A1F4CR30-F1
#
_cell.length_a   1.000
_cell.length_b   1.000
_cell.length_c   1.000
_cell.angle_alpha   90.00
_cell.angle_beta   90.00
_cell.angle_gamma   90.00
#
_symmetry.space_group_name_H-M   'P 1'
#
loop_
_entity.id
_entity.type
_entity.pdbx_description
1 polymer ?
#
loop_
_entity_poly.entity_id
_entity_poly.type
_entity_poly.pdbx_seq_one_letter_code
_entity_poly.pdbx_strand_id
1 'polypeptide(L)'
;MAARVHPQHVRSAHQLTHHLLAESDGSDTALLAAVLSRAKVDLAPGCRAIQPTRHWGSSMSPHVHDFQREIGTAAIDAGAHAVFGGHQHVVSAIEFYKRCPIVHCSGNLLFDKWEPFFNEETLKTFLFGATVDADGLRD
;
A
#
# COMPACT_ATOMS: atom_id res chain seq x y z
N MET A 1 2.10 19.91 13.06
CA MET A 1 3.55 19.82 12.84
C MET A 1 3.78 18.90 11.65
N ALA A 2 4.28 19.43 10.53
CA ALA A 2 4.56 18.65 9.33
C ALA A 2 6.01 18.14 9.37
N ALA A 3 6.20 16.82 9.38
CA ALA A 3 7.52 16.23 9.27
C ALA A 3 8.02 16.42 7.83
N ARG A 4 9.07 17.21 7.64
CA ARG A 4 9.81 17.29 6.37
C ARG A 4 10.61 16.01 6.20
N VAL A 5 10.13 15.13 5.32
CA VAL A 5 10.92 13.98 4.86
C VAL A 5 11.91 14.49 3.80
N HIS A 6 13.21 14.30 4.04
CA HIS A 6 14.26 14.69 3.10
C HIS A 6 14.25 13.73 1.89
N PRO A 7 14.05 14.23 0.66
CA PRO A 7 13.74 13.40 -0.52
C PRO A 7 14.90 12.56 -1.08
N GLN A 8 16.04 12.47 -0.37
CA GLN A 8 17.26 11.85 -0.90
C GLN A 8 17.40 10.35 -0.55
N HIS A 9 16.55 9.81 0.32
CA HIS A 9 16.59 8.40 0.74
C HIS A 9 15.32 7.59 0.41
N VAL A 10 14.36 8.18 -0.32
CA VAL A 10 13.15 7.50 -0.77
C VAL A 10 13.24 7.26 -2.27
N ARG A 11 13.78 6.10 -2.67
CA ARG A 11 13.72 5.65 -4.06
C ARG A 11 12.34 5.05 -4.30
N SER A 12 11.41 5.82 -4.87
CA SER A 12 10.12 5.27 -5.31
C SER A 12 10.32 4.51 -6.63
N ALA A 13 10.28 3.18 -6.62
CA ALA A 13 10.30 2.32 -7.81
C ALA A 13 8.90 2.28 -8.47
N HIS A 14 8.48 3.42 -9.01
CA HIS A 14 7.11 3.87 -8.85
C HIS A 14 6.15 3.67 -10.03
N GLN A 15 6.45 2.94 -11.10
CA GLN A 15 5.67 3.10 -12.34
C GLN A 15 5.19 1.84 -13.08
N LEU A 16 5.54 0.61 -12.69
CA LEU A 16 5.22 -0.55 -13.55
C LEU A 16 4.29 -1.61 -12.96
N THR A 17 3.80 -1.47 -11.73
CA THR A 17 2.85 -2.42 -11.10
C THR A 17 1.38 -1.97 -11.19
N HIS A 18 1.10 -0.82 -11.82
CA HIS A 18 -0.09 0.01 -11.56
C HIS A 18 -1.43 -0.46 -12.13
N HIS A 19 -1.51 -1.46 -12.99
CA HIS A 19 -2.76 -1.68 -13.76
C HIS A 19 -3.40 -3.06 -13.66
N LEU A 20 -2.85 -3.99 -12.89
CA LEU A 20 -3.31 -5.38 -12.99
C LEU A 20 -4.14 -5.89 -11.81
N LEU A 21 -4.11 -5.22 -10.64
CA LEU A 21 -4.80 -5.73 -9.44
C LEU A 21 -5.96 -4.88 -8.95
N ALA A 22 -6.20 -3.72 -9.54
CA ALA A 22 -7.44 -2.99 -9.31
C ALA A 22 -8.60 -3.81 -9.88
N GLU A 23 -9.59 -4.10 -9.04
CA GLU A 23 -10.74 -4.95 -9.39
C GLU A 23 -10.43 -6.43 -9.68
N SER A 24 -9.20 -6.90 -9.45
CA SER A 24 -8.91 -8.33 -9.52
C SER A 24 -9.52 -9.02 -8.29
N ASP A 25 -10.10 -10.20 -8.49
CA ASP A 25 -10.52 -11.10 -7.40
C ASP A 25 -9.38 -12.05 -6.95
N GLY A 26 -8.18 -11.87 -7.50
CA GLY A 26 -7.01 -12.70 -7.19
C GLY A 26 -7.02 -14.09 -7.83
N SER A 27 -8.00 -14.43 -8.67
CA SER A 27 -8.10 -15.76 -9.30
C SER A 27 -7.02 -16.03 -10.36
N ASP A 28 -6.42 -14.98 -10.94
CA ASP A 28 -5.30 -15.09 -11.87
C ASP A 28 -3.97 -15.29 -11.12
N THR A 29 -3.69 -16.55 -10.82
CA THR A 29 -2.47 -16.97 -10.12
C THR A 29 -1.18 -16.61 -10.86
N ALA A 30 -1.19 -16.55 -12.20
CA ALA A 30 0.00 -16.20 -12.98
C ALA A 30 0.32 -14.71 -12.82
N LEU A 31 -0.73 -13.89 -12.83
CA LEU A 31 -0.61 -12.48 -12.55
C LEU A 31 -0.14 -12.23 -11.11
N LEU A 32 -0.72 -12.92 -10.14
CA LEU A 32 -0.33 -12.79 -8.74
C LEU A 32 1.15 -13.16 -8.55
N ALA A 33 1.60 -14.26 -9.13
CA ALA A 33 3.01 -14.66 -9.10
C ALA A 33 3.93 -13.60 -9.74
N ALA A 34 3.53 -13.02 -10.86
CA ALA A 34 4.28 -11.94 -11.50
C ALA A 34 4.38 -10.69 -10.60
N VAL A 35 3.28 -10.30 -9.95
CA VAL A 35 3.30 -9.14 -9.03
C VAL A 35 4.15 -9.43 -7.79
N LEU A 36 4.03 -10.62 -7.20
CA LEU A 36 4.85 -11.04 -6.05
C LEU A 36 6.34 -11.05 -6.41
N SER A 37 6.69 -11.54 -7.60
CA SER A 37 8.07 -11.53 -8.07
C SER A 37 8.62 -10.11 -8.19
N ARG A 38 7.80 -9.15 -8.66
CA ARG A 38 8.18 -7.75 -8.77
C ARG A 38 8.28 -7.07 -7.41
N ALA A 39 7.33 -7.30 -6.51
CA ALA A 39 7.39 -6.78 -5.14
C ALA A 39 8.71 -7.18 -4.44
N LYS A 40 9.20 -8.39 -4.71
CA LYS A 40 10.51 -8.87 -4.23
C LYS A 40 11.71 -8.26 -4.95
N VAL A 41 11.59 -7.85 -6.21
CA VAL A 41 12.67 -7.20 -6.98
C VAL A 41 12.80 -5.72 -6.64
N ASP A 42 11.66 -5.04 -6.43
CA ASP A 42 11.62 -3.61 -6.08
C ASP A 42 12.24 -3.36 -4.70
N LEU A 43 12.30 -4.38 -3.85
CA LEU A 43 12.92 -4.37 -2.54
C LEU A 43 14.11 -5.32 -2.53
N ALA A 44 15.30 -4.80 -2.84
CA ALA A 44 16.52 -5.60 -2.77
C ALA A 44 16.74 -6.17 -1.34
N PRO A 45 17.37 -7.35 -1.18
CA PRO A 45 17.63 -7.93 0.13
C PRO A 45 18.38 -6.96 1.05
N GLY A 46 17.82 -6.68 2.23
CA GLY A 46 18.35 -5.72 3.20
C GLY A 46 17.95 -4.26 2.97
N CYS A 47 17.13 -3.98 1.94
CA CYS A 47 16.59 -2.64 1.69
C CYS A 47 15.46 -2.33 2.68
N ARG A 48 15.66 -1.31 3.53
CA ARG A 48 14.67 -0.84 4.50
C ARG A 48 13.85 0.28 3.86
N ALA A 49 12.68 -0.07 3.32
CA ALA A 49 11.84 0.88 2.60
C ALA A 49 10.37 0.79 3.01
N ILE A 50 9.62 1.83 2.65
CA ILE A 50 8.16 1.86 2.71
C ILE A 50 7.67 1.54 1.28
N GLN A 51 6.84 0.51 1.13
CA GLN A 51 6.34 0.09 -0.17
C GLN A 51 4.94 0.68 -0.46
N PRO A 52 4.80 1.63 -1.40
CA PRO A 52 3.49 2.13 -1.82
C PRO A 52 2.86 1.24 -2.91
N THR A 53 1.65 0.75 -2.67
CA THR A 53 0.82 -0.04 -3.60
C THR A 53 -0.46 0.72 -3.96
N ARG A 54 -0.34 1.74 -4.82
CA ARG A 54 -1.46 2.68 -5.05
C ARG A 54 -2.70 2.13 -5.78
N HIS A 55 -2.59 1.01 -6.48
CA HIS A 55 -3.69 0.42 -7.25
C HIS A 55 -3.86 -1.06 -6.96
N TRP A 56 -4.63 -1.37 -5.92
CA TRP A 56 -5.03 -2.74 -5.59
C TRP A 56 -6.39 -2.77 -4.89
N GLY A 57 -7.00 -3.94 -4.79
CA GLY A 57 -8.31 -4.13 -4.17
C GLY A 57 -9.46 -3.65 -5.04
N SER A 58 -10.67 -3.74 -4.50
CA SER A 58 -11.89 -3.29 -5.18
C SER A 58 -12.25 -1.87 -4.77
N SER A 59 -12.57 -1.04 -5.76
CA SER A 59 -13.07 0.31 -5.56
C SER A 59 -14.34 0.30 -4.72
N MET A 60 -14.48 1.29 -3.83
CA MET A 60 -15.65 1.48 -2.97
C MET A 60 -15.93 0.33 -2.00
N SER A 61 -14.97 -0.56 -1.76
CA SER A 61 -15.09 -1.68 -0.82
C SER A 61 -13.97 -1.64 0.21
N PRO A 62 -14.25 -1.75 1.52
CA PRO A 62 -13.23 -1.88 2.55
C PRO A 62 -12.70 -3.31 2.68
N HIS A 63 -13.23 -4.25 1.89
CA HIS A 63 -12.80 -5.64 1.93
C HIS A 63 -11.35 -5.77 1.47
N VAL A 64 -10.55 -6.48 2.26
CA VAL A 64 -9.17 -6.82 1.92
C VAL A 64 -9.16 -8.20 1.29
N HIS A 65 -8.75 -8.26 0.03
CA HIS A 65 -8.62 -9.50 -0.73
C HIS A 65 -7.32 -10.24 -0.38
N ASP A 66 -7.29 -11.55 -0.62
CA ASP A 66 -6.16 -12.41 -0.27
C ASP A 66 -4.87 -11.99 -1.00
N PHE A 67 -4.96 -11.61 -2.28
CA PHE A 67 -3.80 -11.13 -3.02
C PHE A 67 -3.18 -9.87 -2.39
N GLN A 68 -3.97 -8.99 -1.76
CA GLN A 68 -3.43 -7.80 -1.08
C GLN A 68 -2.60 -8.22 0.14
N ARG A 69 -3.05 -9.26 0.87
CA ARG A 69 -2.30 -9.84 2.00
C ARG A 69 -1.03 -10.52 1.53
N GLU A 70 -1.12 -11.34 0.48
CA GLU A 70 0.04 -12.05 -0.08
C GLU A 70 1.11 -11.07 -0.55
N ILE A 71 0.72 -10.01 -1.25
CA ILE A 71 1.67 -8.99 -1.71
C ILE A 71 2.23 -8.19 -0.54
N GLY A 72 1.39 -7.80 0.43
CA GLY A 72 1.84 -7.05 1.60
C GLY A 72 2.84 -7.83 2.46
N THR A 73 2.55 -9.10 2.72
CA THR A 73 3.43 -10.00 3.47
C THR A 73 4.72 -10.31 2.70
N ALA A 74 4.64 -10.56 1.39
CA ALA A 74 5.82 -10.79 0.55
C ALA A 74 6.74 -9.55 0.46
N ALA A 75 6.17 -8.34 0.43
CA ALA A 75 6.95 -7.10 0.47
C ALA A 75 7.71 -6.95 1.80
N ILE A 76 7.06 -7.27 2.93
CA ILE A 76 7.72 -7.26 4.25
C ILE A 76 8.79 -8.35 4.31
N ASP A 77 8.54 -9.54 3.79
CA ASP A 77 9.53 -10.62 3.71
C ASP A 77 10.74 -10.24 2.84
N ALA A 78 10.57 -9.36 1.85
CA ALA A 78 11.63 -8.81 1.02
C ALA A 78 12.42 -7.66 1.69
N GLY A 79 11.92 -7.09 2.80
CA GLY A 79 12.61 -6.05 3.58
C GLY A 79 11.80 -4.76 3.83
N ALA A 80 10.57 -4.66 3.34
CA ALA A 80 9.73 -3.50 3.64
C ALA A 80 9.45 -3.39 5.15
N HIS A 81 9.52 -2.17 5.68
CA HIS A 81 9.16 -1.85 7.07
C HIS A 81 7.72 -1.35 7.20
N ALA A 82 7.05 -1.09 6.08
CA ALA A 82 5.62 -0.82 5.99
C ALA A 82 5.15 -0.96 4.54
N VAL A 83 3.85 -1.24 4.36
CA VAL A 83 3.17 -1.26 3.06
C VAL A 83 1.98 -0.32 3.10
N PHE A 84 1.82 0.53 2.09
CA PHE A 84 0.71 1.48 1.97
C PHE A 84 -0.03 1.32 0.65
N GLY A 85 -1.24 0.78 0.75
CA GLY A 85 -2.17 0.56 -0.33
C GLY A 85 -3.05 1.76 -0.70
N GLY A 86 -3.71 1.67 -1.86
CA GLY A 86 -4.62 2.69 -2.40
C GLY A 86 -5.70 2.10 -3.31
N HIS A 87 -6.43 2.96 -4.04
CA HIS A 87 -7.51 2.63 -4.99
C HIS A 87 -8.88 2.27 -4.42
N GLN A 88 -8.99 1.68 -3.22
CA GLN A 88 -10.31 1.33 -2.66
C GLN A 88 -11.22 2.55 -2.41
N HIS A 89 -10.67 3.76 -2.34
CA HIS A 89 -11.37 5.04 -2.09
C HIS A 89 -12.14 5.14 -0.77
N VAL A 90 -12.11 4.09 0.05
CA VAL A 90 -12.69 4.00 1.38
C VAL A 90 -11.63 3.53 2.37
N VAL A 91 -11.80 3.86 3.64
CA VAL A 91 -10.92 3.36 4.71
C VAL A 91 -10.98 1.84 4.75
N SER A 92 -9.82 1.20 4.66
CA SER A 92 -9.66 -0.26 4.69
C SER A 92 -8.79 -0.67 5.88
N ALA A 93 -8.64 -1.97 6.11
CA ALA A 93 -7.97 -2.50 7.29
C ALA A 93 -6.49 -2.09 7.35
N ILE A 94 -5.97 -2.06 8.58
CA ILE A 94 -4.53 -2.07 8.86
C ILE A 94 -4.21 -3.42 9.46
N GLU A 95 -3.33 -4.16 8.83
CA GLU A 95 -2.82 -5.44 9.32
C GLU A 95 -1.36 -5.26 9.76
N PHE A 96 -0.89 -6.12 10.67
CA PHE A 96 0.51 -6.12 11.09
C PHE A 96 1.12 -7.49 10.82
N TYR A 97 2.23 -7.52 10.09
CA TYR A 97 3.00 -8.72 9.82
C TYR A 97 4.46 -8.47 10.16
N LYS A 98 5.07 -9.34 10.97
CA LYS A 98 6.42 -9.14 11.54
C LYS A 98 6.61 -7.74 12.17
N ARG A 99 5.58 -7.25 12.87
CA ARG A 99 5.50 -5.91 13.49
C ARG A 99 5.54 -4.73 12.51
N CYS A 100 5.51 -4.99 11.21
CA CYS A 100 5.44 -3.97 10.18
C CYS A 100 3.98 -3.77 9.75
N PRO A 101 3.48 -2.52 9.65
CA PRO A 101 2.12 -2.25 9.24
C PRO A 101 1.91 -2.46 7.73
N ILE A 102 0.77 -3.03 7.37
CA ILE A 102 0.20 -3.10 6.04
C ILE A 102 -1.10 -2.30 6.09
N VAL A 103 -1.06 -1.06 5.58
CA VAL A 103 -2.22 -0.18 5.50
C VAL A 103 -2.88 -0.38 4.14
N HIS A 104 -4.05 -1.03 4.07
CA HIS A 104 -4.63 -1.40 2.76
C HIS A 104 -5.21 -0.23 1.98
N CYS A 105 -5.85 0.73 2.66
CA CYS A 105 -6.27 2.01 2.10
C CYS A 105 -6.59 2.99 3.23
N SER A 106 -6.07 4.21 3.17
CA SER A 106 -6.37 5.27 4.14
C SER A 106 -7.66 6.05 3.83
N GLY A 107 -8.35 5.71 2.74
CA GLY A 107 -9.39 6.55 2.16
C GLY A 107 -8.80 7.77 1.42
N ASN A 108 -9.65 8.76 1.15
CA ASN A 108 -9.28 9.93 0.36
C ASN A 108 -8.82 11.06 1.29
N LEU A 109 -7.58 11.55 1.13
CA LEU A 109 -7.08 12.64 1.99
C LEU A 109 -7.62 14.01 1.55
N LEU A 110 -7.41 14.37 0.29
CA LEU A 110 -7.89 15.60 -0.32
C LEU A 110 -8.27 15.30 -1.77
N PHE A 111 -9.55 15.41 -2.12
CA PHE A 111 -10.02 15.43 -3.49
C PHE A 111 -10.81 16.70 -3.75
N ASP A 112 -10.49 17.36 -4.88
CA ASP A 112 -11.21 18.50 -5.44
C ASP A 112 -12.27 18.07 -6.49
N LYS A 113 -12.41 16.75 -6.69
CA LYS A 113 -13.35 16.14 -7.62
C LYS A 113 -14.30 15.17 -6.90
N TRP A 114 -15.58 15.27 -7.22
CA TRP A 114 -16.60 14.33 -6.79
C TRP A 114 -16.97 13.40 -7.94
N GLU A 115 -16.70 12.10 -7.79
CA GLU A 115 -17.11 11.10 -8.78
C GLU A 115 -18.54 10.60 -8.49
N PRO A 116 -19.33 10.24 -9.51
CA PRO A 116 -20.74 9.83 -9.32
C PRO A 116 -20.94 8.61 -8.41
N PHE A 117 -19.91 7.77 -8.27
CA PHE A 117 -19.94 6.57 -7.44
C PHE A 117 -19.39 6.79 -6.01
N PHE A 118 -18.94 8.00 -5.68
CA PHE A 118 -18.54 8.35 -4.32
C PHE A 118 -19.75 8.57 -3.42
N ASN A 119 -19.58 8.21 -2.15
CA ASN A 119 -20.61 8.29 -1.10
C ASN A 119 -19.98 8.75 0.23
N GLU A 120 -20.75 8.78 1.31
CA GLU A 120 -20.27 9.25 2.62
C GLU A 120 -19.03 8.50 3.15
N GLU A 121 -18.83 7.23 2.77
CA GLU A 121 -17.64 6.47 3.17
C GLU A 121 -16.36 7.06 2.56
N THR A 122 -16.45 7.69 1.39
CA THR A 122 -15.31 8.29 0.70
C THR A 122 -14.81 9.59 1.35
N LEU A 123 -15.63 10.16 2.25
CA LEU A 123 -15.27 11.33 3.07
C LEU A 123 -14.49 10.92 4.32
N LYS A 124 -14.48 9.63 4.66
CA LYS A 124 -13.73 9.11 5.80
C LYS A 124 -12.28 8.91 5.37
N THR A 125 -11.38 9.36 6.24
CA THR A 125 -9.95 9.25 6.04
C THR A 125 -9.25 9.18 7.38
N PHE A 126 -8.03 8.66 7.39
CA PHE A 126 -7.17 8.75 8.55
C PHE A 126 -5.73 9.04 8.13
N LEU A 127 -4.97 9.60 9.06
CA LEU A 127 -3.53 9.80 8.91
C LEU A 127 -2.80 8.71 9.68
N PHE A 128 -1.92 7.98 9.00
CA PHE A 128 -0.98 7.08 9.65
C PHE A 128 0.29 7.84 9.98
N GLY A 129 0.50 8.12 11.27
CA GLY A 129 1.73 8.73 11.77
C GLY A 129 2.75 7.66 12.13
N ALA A 130 4.01 7.88 11.77
CA ALA A 130 5.13 7.05 12.21
C ALA A 130 6.42 7.84 12.20
N THR A 131 7.33 7.47 13.10
CA THR A 131 8.70 7.98 13.08
C THR A 131 9.53 7.13 12.12
N VAL A 132 10.40 7.75 11.31
CA VAL A 132 11.32 7.02 10.43
C VAL A 132 12.75 7.41 10.78
N ASP A 133 13.57 6.42 11.10
CA ASP A 133 15.00 6.60 11.36
C ASP A 133 15.87 5.68 10.46
N ALA A 134 17.18 5.62 10.74
CA ALA A 134 18.12 4.81 9.96
C ALA A 134 17.88 3.29 10.07
N ASP A 135 17.21 2.84 11.13
CA ASP A 135 16.86 1.44 11.37
C ASP A 135 15.48 1.08 10.81
N GLY A 136 14.64 2.08 10.47
CA GLY A 136 13.37 1.90 9.78
C GLY A 136 12.21 2.66 10.44
N LEU A 137 11.01 2.07 10.36
CA LEU A 137 9.78 2.65 10.93
C LEU A 137 9.68 2.38 12.44
N ARG A 138 9.35 3.40 13.22
CA ARG A 138 9.14 3.41 14.68
C ARG A 138 7.79 4.03 15.05
N ASP A 139 7.42 3.90 16.32
CA ASP A 139 6.18 4.40 16.93
C ASP A 139 6.03 5.93 16.88
#